data_AF-A0A934GAA8-F1
#
_entry.id   AF-A0A934GAA8-F1
#
_cell.length_a   1.000
_cell.length_b   1.000
_cell.length_c   1.000
_cell.angle_alpha   90.00
_cell.angle_beta   90.00
_cell.angle_gamma   90.00
#
_symmetry.space_group_name_H-M   'P 1'
#
loop_
_entity.id
_entity.type
_entity.pdbx_description
1 polymer ?
#
loop_
_entity_poly.entity_id
_entity_poly.type
_entity_poly.pdbx_seq_one_letter_code
_entity_poly.pdbx_strand_id
1 'polypeptide(L)'
;MSKSGSRADKAIRFAYVAVVAVLAVFALLTYQELQRQRSAPVILPSYAFYIVDNPEKASLVQAIGTWYVADGPTLTEILQTTTIECRKTRLQCVESTAVVSVSEKGFLDSTSTVFEVERWTDDAIVTKPEKGRCTTRIISMDLVNRLASSVIAAIPDADKCKEQPRTLRLESGAKARTDALHKAK
;
A
#
# COMPACT_ATOMS: atom_id res chain seq x y z
N MET A 1 10.58 57.01 -37.39
CA MET A 1 10.67 56.32 -36.09
C MET A 1 9.53 55.30 -35.96
N SER A 2 9.87 54.05 -35.63
CA SER A 2 9.03 52.98 -35.07
C SER A 2 7.78 52.46 -35.81
N LYS A 3 7.95 51.76 -36.95
CA LYS A 3 6.99 50.75 -37.45
C LYS A 3 7.40 49.30 -37.09
N SER A 4 8.68 49.08 -36.77
CA SER A 4 9.24 47.76 -36.48
C SER A 4 8.86 47.23 -35.08
N GLY A 5 8.82 48.11 -34.06
CA GLY A 5 8.46 47.73 -32.69
C GLY A 5 7.03 47.18 -32.53
N SER A 6 6.08 47.64 -33.36
CA SER A 6 4.67 47.18 -33.31
C SER A 6 4.47 45.78 -33.90
N ARG A 7 5.26 45.37 -34.91
CA ARG A 7 5.17 44.04 -35.50
C ARG A 7 5.86 42.98 -34.64
N ALA A 8 7.00 43.33 -34.04
CA ALA A 8 7.71 42.46 -33.11
C ALA A 8 6.89 42.19 -31.85
N ASP A 9 6.25 43.21 -31.25
CA ASP A 9 5.37 43.06 -30.09
C ASP A 9 4.15 42.16 -30.40
N LYS A 10 3.54 42.33 -31.57
CA LYS A 10 2.45 41.45 -32.03
C LYS A 10 2.92 40.00 -32.19
N ALA A 11 4.08 39.78 -32.81
CA ALA A 11 4.63 38.43 -33.01
C ALA A 11 4.94 37.73 -31.68
N ILE A 12 5.49 38.46 -30.70
CA ILE A 12 5.75 37.94 -29.36
C ILE A 12 4.44 37.55 -28.65
N ARG A 13 3.40 38.40 -28.75
CA ARG A 13 2.08 38.07 -28.19
C ARG A 13 1.45 36.84 -28.84
N PHE A 14 1.56 36.71 -30.17
CA PHE A 14 1.08 35.52 -30.88
C PHE A 14 1.84 34.26 -30.45
N ALA A 15 3.16 34.33 -30.32
CA ALA A 15 3.97 33.22 -29.83
C ALA A 15 3.59 32.83 -28.39
N TYR A 16 3.35 33.82 -27.52
CA TYR A 16 2.90 33.58 -26.15
C TYR A 16 1.54 32.88 -26.11
N VAL A 17 0.55 33.37 -26.87
CA VAL A 17 -0.77 32.76 -26.97
C VAL A 17 -0.68 31.33 -27.52
N ALA A 18 0.16 31.09 -28.53
CA ALA A 18 0.39 29.76 -29.09
C ALA A 18 0.98 28.80 -28.04
N VAL A 19 1.98 29.24 -27.27
CA VAL A 19 2.58 28.44 -26.19
C VAL A 19 1.56 28.13 -25.10
N VAL A 20 0.79 29.12 -24.64
CA VAL A 20 -0.25 28.93 -23.63
C VAL A 20 -1.34 27.97 -24.12
N ALA A 21 -1.76 28.09 -25.39
CA ALA A 21 -2.74 27.19 -25.98
C ALA A 21 -2.22 25.75 -26.03
N VAL A 22 -0.95 25.55 -26.43
CA VAL A 22 -0.31 24.24 -26.44
C VAL A 22 -0.26 23.66 -25.02
N LEU A 23 0.18 24.43 -24.01
CA LEU A 23 0.23 23.98 -22.63
C LEU A 23 -1.16 23.63 -22.09
N ALA A 24 -2.20 24.40 -22.43
CA ALA A 24 -3.58 24.10 -22.03
C ALA A 24 -4.10 22.80 -22.64
N VAL A 25 -3.78 22.52 -23.91
CA VAL A 25 -4.11 21.24 -24.56
C VAL A 25 -3.39 20.09 -23.86
N PHE A 26 -2.09 20.21 -23.57
CA PHE A 26 -1.35 19.19 -22.82
C PHE A 26 -1.90 18.97 -21.41
N ALA A 27 -2.28 20.03 -20.71
CA ALA A 27 -2.91 19.92 -19.39
C ALA A 27 -4.27 19.20 -19.46
N LEU A 28 -5.07 19.47 -20.50
CA LEU A 28 -6.36 18.79 -20.69
C LEU A 28 -6.18 17.31 -21.01
N LEU A 29 -5.25 16.97 -21.91
CA LEU A 29 -4.95 15.57 -22.28
C LEU A 29 -4.43 14.78 -21.08
N THR A 30 -3.50 15.35 -20.31
CA THR A 30 -3.00 14.70 -19.09
C THR A 30 -4.08 14.56 -18.03
N TYR A 31 -4.95 15.55 -17.87
CA TYR A 31 -6.10 15.46 -16.96
C TYR A 31 -7.06 14.33 -17.37
N GLN A 32 -7.42 14.23 -18.64
CA GLN A 32 -8.31 13.17 -19.14
C GLN A 32 -7.71 11.77 -18.94
N GLU A 33 -6.43 11.59 -19.25
CA GLU A 33 -5.75 10.31 -19.06
C GLU A 33 -5.66 9.94 -17.58
N LEU A 34 -5.36 10.91 -16.71
CA LEU A 34 -5.37 10.71 -15.25
C LEU A 34 -6.76 10.29 -14.75
N GLN A 35 -7.84 10.92 -15.23
CA GLN A 35 -9.21 10.52 -14.87
C GLN A 35 -9.53 9.10 -15.36
N ARG A 36 -9.08 8.74 -16.56
CA ARG A 36 -9.26 7.39 -17.11
C ARG A 36 -8.55 6.34 -16.24
N GLN A 37 -7.31 6.60 -15.85
CA GLN A 37 -6.56 5.70 -14.96
C GLN A 37 -7.20 5.60 -13.57
N ARG A 38 -7.69 6.72 -13.01
CA ARG A 38 -8.41 6.73 -11.73
C ARG A 38 -9.77 6.02 -11.78
N SER A 39 -10.39 5.93 -12.95
CA SER A 39 -11.67 5.23 -13.14
C SER A 39 -11.51 3.70 -13.28
N ALA A 40 -10.28 3.21 -13.45
CA ALA A 40 -10.02 1.77 -13.50
C ALA A 40 -10.33 1.14 -12.13
N PRO A 41 -11.06 0.01 -12.08
CA PRO A 41 -11.37 -0.64 -10.83
C PRO A 41 -10.07 -1.10 -10.16
N VAL A 42 -9.92 -0.79 -8.86
CA VAL A 42 -8.82 -1.34 -8.06
C VAL A 42 -9.00 -2.85 -7.95
N ILE A 43 -8.12 -3.60 -8.62
CA ILE A 43 -8.07 -5.06 -8.50
C ILE A 43 -7.24 -5.40 -7.27
N LEU A 44 -7.91 -5.89 -6.24
CA LEU A 44 -7.24 -6.40 -5.05
C LEU A 44 -6.70 -7.80 -5.34
N PRO A 45 -5.50 -8.15 -4.89
CA PRO A 45 -4.89 -9.43 -5.24
C PRO A 45 -5.64 -10.60 -4.61
N SER A 46 -5.57 -11.75 -5.27
CA SER A 46 -5.85 -13.04 -4.64
C SER A 46 -4.84 -13.32 -3.54
N TYR A 47 -5.25 -14.11 -2.55
CA TYR A 47 -4.29 -14.60 -1.56
C TYR A 47 -3.31 -15.57 -2.21
N ALA A 48 -2.03 -15.42 -1.93
CA ALA A 48 -1.00 -16.37 -2.34
C ALA A 48 0.09 -16.50 -1.27
N PHE A 49 0.63 -17.70 -1.13
CA PHE A 49 1.69 -18.01 -0.17
C PHE A 49 2.72 -18.95 -0.80
N TYR A 50 3.94 -18.48 -0.92
CA TYR A 50 5.04 -19.16 -1.57
C TYR A 50 6.16 -19.45 -0.58
N ILE A 51 6.65 -20.68 -0.62
CA ILE A 51 7.89 -21.09 0.07
C ILE A 51 8.84 -21.50 -1.05
N VAL A 52 9.93 -20.76 -1.18
CA VAL A 52 10.96 -20.98 -2.19
C VAL A 52 12.24 -21.36 -1.47
N ASP A 53 12.53 -22.65 -1.42
CA ASP A 53 13.79 -23.17 -0.92
C ASP A 53 14.75 -23.35 -2.09
N ASN A 54 15.66 -22.38 -2.23
CA ASN A 54 16.71 -22.44 -3.22
C ASN A 54 18.06 -22.69 -2.50
N PRO A 55 18.77 -23.79 -2.79
CA PRO A 55 20.06 -24.08 -2.18
C PRO A 55 21.15 -23.03 -2.48
N GLU A 56 21.03 -22.28 -3.59
CA GLU A 56 21.96 -21.20 -3.97
C GLU A 56 21.50 -19.81 -3.51
N LYS A 57 20.18 -19.57 -3.40
CA LYS A 57 19.60 -18.24 -3.09
C LYS A 57 19.01 -18.11 -1.68
N ALA A 58 19.13 -19.16 -0.88
CA ALA A 58 18.55 -19.36 0.44
C ALA A 58 17.01 -19.36 0.49
N SER A 59 16.48 -19.82 1.63
CA SER A 59 15.04 -19.94 1.88
C SER A 59 14.37 -18.57 1.89
N LEU A 60 13.34 -18.44 1.05
CA LEU A 60 12.51 -17.27 0.84
C LEU A 60 11.04 -17.67 1.08
N VAL A 61 10.34 -16.92 1.93
CA VAL A 61 8.90 -17.08 2.13
C VAL A 61 8.20 -15.79 1.72
N GLN A 62 7.17 -15.90 0.89
CA GLN A 62 6.42 -14.75 0.40
C GLN A 62 4.92 -14.95 0.62
N ALA A 63 4.22 -13.91 1.09
CA ALA A 63 2.77 -13.89 1.16
C ALA A 63 2.21 -12.63 0.51
N ILE A 64 1.13 -12.78 -0.24
CA ILE A 64 0.46 -11.71 -0.97
C ILE A 64 -1.03 -11.74 -0.59
N GLY A 65 -1.61 -10.58 -0.32
CA GLY A 65 -3.04 -10.49 -0.05
C GLY A 65 -3.46 -9.12 0.45
N THR A 66 -4.66 -9.06 1.02
CA THR A 66 -5.22 -7.86 1.65
C THR A 66 -5.43 -8.11 3.13
N TRP A 67 -4.98 -7.18 3.98
CA TRP A 67 -5.20 -7.28 5.41
C TRP A 67 -6.67 -7.08 5.74
N TYR A 68 -7.17 -7.96 6.62
CA TYR A 68 -8.52 -7.92 7.14
C TYR A 68 -8.48 -8.04 8.67
N VAL A 69 -9.32 -7.26 9.35
CA VAL A 69 -9.45 -7.29 10.82
C VAL A 69 -10.18 -8.57 11.24
N ALA A 70 -9.45 -9.50 11.84
CA ALA A 70 -10.00 -10.76 12.33
C ALA A 70 -10.79 -10.56 13.62
N ASP A 71 -10.30 -9.69 14.51
CA ASP A 71 -10.86 -9.33 15.80
C ASP A 71 -10.60 -7.84 16.13
N GLY A 72 -11.51 -7.22 16.88
CA GLY A 72 -11.45 -5.80 17.21
C GLY A 72 -12.28 -4.89 16.28
N PRO A 73 -12.20 -3.56 16.45
CA PRO A 73 -12.97 -2.60 15.68
C PRO A 73 -12.56 -2.60 14.20
N THR A 74 -13.53 -2.72 13.31
CA THR A 74 -13.31 -2.69 11.85
C THR A 74 -13.15 -1.24 11.40
N LEU A 75 -12.01 -0.90 10.80
CA LEU A 75 -11.87 0.35 10.05
C LEU A 75 -12.47 0.10 8.66
N THR A 76 -13.74 0.45 8.49
CA THR A 76 -14.60 0.09 7.36
C THR A 76 -14.26 0.74 6.02
N GLU A 77 -13.27 1.64 5.97
CA GLU A 77 -13.04 2.50 4.79
C GLU A 77 -11.72 2.26 4.04
N ILE A 78 -10.83 1.42 4.57
CA ILE A 78 -9.46 1.30 4.06
C ILE A 78 -9.13 -0.16 3.79
N LEU A 79 -8.83 -0.48 2.52
CA LEU A 79 -8.30 -1.77 2.12
C LEU A 79 -6.80 -1.63 1.91
N GLN A 80 -6.02 -2.38 2.69
CA GLN A 80 -4.57 -2.40 2.59
C GLN A 80 -4.13 -3.72 1.97
N THR A 81 -3.70 -3.66 0.71
CA THR A 81 -3.06 -4.79 0.05
C THR A 81 -1.57 -4.80 0.38
N THR A 82 -0.97 -5.99 0.46
CA THR A 82 0.43 -6.14 0.82
C THR A 82 1.09 -7.33 0.13
N THR A 83 2.41 -7.21 -0.03
CA THR A 83 3.32 -8.32 -0.29
C THR A 83 4.35 -8.35 0.83
N ILE A 84 4.47 -9.49 1.51
CA ILE A 84 5.44 -9.73 2.57
C ILE A 84 6.47 -10.71 2.01
N GLU A 85 7.75 -10.37 2.13
CA GLU A 85 8.86 -11.19 1.70
C GLU A 85 9.86 -11.41 2.84
N CYS A 86 9.96 -12.62 3.34
CA CYS A 86 10.90 -13.02 4.38
C CYS A 86 12.09 -13.77 3.80
N ARG A 87 13.31 -13.36 4.15
CA ARG A 87 14.56 -13.97 3.70
C ARG A 87 15.33 -14.53 4.88
N LYS A 88 15.59 -15.85 4.88
CA LYS A 88 16.29 -16.52 5.98
C LYS A 88 17.72 -16.04 6.15
N THR A 89 18.42 -15.75 5.05
CA THR A 89 19.80 -15.24 5.07
C THR A 89 19.98 -13.89 5.74
N ARG A 90 18.94 -13.05 5.72
CA ARG A 90 18.96 -11.73 6.36
C ARG A 90 18.26 -11.70 7.70
N LEU A 91 17.53 -12.77 8.05
CA LEU A 91 16.60 -12.80 9.18
C LEU A 91 15.71 -11.55 9.18
N GLN A 92 15.12 -11.24 8.03
CA GLN A 92 14.30 -10.05 7.82
C GLN A 92 13.09 -10.39 6.96
N CYS A 93 12.00 -9.69 7.22
CA CYS A 93 10.81 -9.65 6.39
C CYS A 93 10.59 -8.22 5.90
N VAL A 94 10.39 -8.05 4.60
CA VAL A 94 10.05 -6.76 3.99
C VAL A 94 8.58 -6.81 3.59
N GLU A 95 7.79 -5.89 4.13
CA GLU A 95 6.40 -5.71 3.75
C GLU A 95 6.27 -4.49 2.83
N SER A 96 5.71 -4.69 1.64
CA SER A 96 5.34 -3.64 0.71
C SER A 96 3.82 -3.52 0.67
N THR A 97 3.30 -2.41 1.19
CA THR A 97 1.87 -2.15 1.32
C THR A 97 1.41 -1.14 0.28
N ALA A 98 0.18 -1.30 -0.21
CA ALA A 98 -0.54 -0.26 -0.93
C ALA A 98 -1.93 -0.10 -0.29
N VAL A 99 -2.23 1.13 0.10
CA VAL A 99 -3.48 1.49 0.78
C VAL A 99 -4.43 2.13 -0.21
N VAL A 100 -5.66 1.62 -0.27
CA VAL A 100 -6.72 2.18 -1.11
C VAL A 100 -7.76 2.80 -0.18
N SER A 101 -7.85 4.13 -0.19
CA SER A 101 -8.98 4.83 0.44
C SER A 101 -10.20 4.69 -0.47
N VAL A 102 -11.24 4.01 0.03
CA VAL A 102 -12.49 3.80 -0.71
C VAL A 102 -13.36 5.07 -0.69
N SER A 103 -13.20 5.92 0.33
CA SER A 103 -13.98 7.16 0.52
C SER A 103 -13.37 8.39 -0.19
N GLU A 104 -12.05 8.43 -0.44
CA GLU A 104 -11.36 9.63 -0.96
C GLU A 104 -10.70 9.46 -2.34
N LYS A 105 -11.50 9.15 -3.37
CA LYS A 105 -11.08 9.22 -4.79
C LYS A 105 -9.89 8.33 -5.19
N GLY A 106 -9.65 7.23 -4.47
CA GLY A 106 -8.73 6.18 -4.89
C GLY A 106 -7.26 6.57 -4.89
N PHE A 107 -6.79 7.28 -3.86
CA PHE A 107 -5.35 7.48 -3.66
C PHE A 107 -4.68 6.15 -3.26
N LEU A 108 -3.55 5.85 -3.90
CA LEU A 108 -2.68 4.72 -3.56
C LEU A 108 -1.48 5.26 -2.81
N ASP A 109 -1.44 5.02 -1.50
CA ASP A 109 -0.23 5.26 -0.72
C ASP A 109 0.57 3.96 -0.63
N SER A 110 1.85 4.00 -0.99
CA SER A 110 2.74 2.84 -0.94
C SER A 110 3.78 3.00 0.15
N THR A 111 3.75 2.11 1.14
CA THR A 111 4.73 2.11 2.23
C THR A 111 5.47 0.78 2.28
N SER A 112 6.79 0.83 2.44
CA SER A 112 7.62 -0.35 2.70
C SER A 112 8.10 -0.34 4.14
N THR A 113 7.97 -1.47 4.83
CA THR A 113 8.42 -1.64 6.21
C THR A 113 9.32 -2.87 6.31
N VAL A 114 10.44 -2.74 7.01
CA VAL A 114 11.36 -3.85 7.27
C VAL A 114 11.14 -4.32 8.69
N PHE A 115 10.94 -5.61 8.87
CA PHE A 115 10.79 -6.28 10.15
C PHE A 115 11.97 -7.22 10.36
N GLU A 116 12.64 -7.11 11.50
CA GLU A 116 13.62 -8.12 11.91
C GLU A 116 12.91 -9.41 12.34
N VAL A 117 13.47 -10.56 12.01
CA VAL A 117 12.94 -11.87 12.44
C VAL A 117 13.44 -12.18 13.84
N GLU A 118 12.51 -12.51 14.73
CA GLU A 118 12.80 -13.01 16.07
C GLU A 118 12.99 -14.53 16.05
N ARG A 119 12.10 -15.23 15.35
CA ARG A 119 12.08 -16.70 15.30
C ARG A 119 11.82 -17.18 13.88
N TRP A 120 12.67 -18.07 13.39
CA TRP A 120 12.47 -18.79 12.13
C TRP A 120 12.60 -20.29 12.38
N THR A 121 11.48 -21.00 12.26
CA THR A 121 11.39 -22.46 12.41
C THR A 121 10.82 -23.10 11.15
N ASP A 122 10.72 -24.42 11.14
CA ASP A 122 10.10 -25.15 10.04
C ASP A 122 8.58 -24.94 9.97
N ASP A 123 7.95 -24.61 11.11
CA ASP A 123 6.50 -24.39 11.19
C ASP A 123 6.11 -22.92 11.04
N ALA A 124 6.96 -21.99 11.47
CA ALA A 124 6.61 -20.58 11.56
C ALA A 124 7.79 -19.60 11.49
N ILE A 125 7.48 -18.40 10.98
CA ILE A 125 8.34 -17.21 11.03
C ILE A 125 7.62 -16.15 11.87
N VAL A 126 8.29 -15.57 12.86
CA VAL A 126 7.77 -14.50 13.72
C VAL A 126 8.76 -13.35 13.76
N THR A 127 8.27 -12.14 13.52
CA THR A 127 9.10 -10.92 13.57
C THR A 127 9.23 -10.38 14.99
N LYS A 128 10.28 -9.62 15.25
CA LYS A 128 10.32 -8.72 16.40
C LYS A 128 9.21 -7.67 16.28
N PRO A 129 8.76 -7.07 17.39
CA PRO A 129 7.82 -5.96 17.36
C PRO A 129 8.44 -4.73 16.69
N GLU A 130 7.89 -4.32 15.55
CA GLU A 130 8.24 -3.08 14.87
C GLU A 130 7.46 -1.92 15.47
N LYS A 131 8.14 -0.82 15.80
CA LYS A 131 7.55 0.33 16.50
C LYS A 131 7.05 1.37 15.51
N GLY A 132 5.75 1.56 15.46
CA GLY A 132 5.12 2.73 14.86
C GLY A 132 5.03 3.89 15.85
N ARG A 133 4.31 4.96 15.43
CA ARG A 133 4.10 6.15 16.26
C ARG A 133 3.27 5.89 17.52
N CYS A 134 2.29 5.00 17.43
CA CYS A 134 1.31 4.72 18.49
C CYS A 134 1.17 3.23 18.81
N THR A 135 1.72 2.38 17.96
CA THR A 135 1.48 0.94 18.00
C THR A 135 2.78 0.18 17.78
N THR A 136 2.83 -1.05 18.29
CA THR A 136 3.78 -2.05 17.85
C THR A 136 3.09 -3.05 16.95
N ARG A 137 3.83 -3.59 15.99
CA ARG A 137 3.32 -4.57 15.04
C ARG A 137 4.25 -5.77 14.95
N ILE A 138 3.65 -6.95 15.05
CA ILE A 138 4.34 -8.24 14.88
C ILE A 138 3.68 -8.96 13.72
N ILE A 139 4.48 -9.46 12.78
CA ILE A 139 4.03 -10.33 11.69
C ILE A 139 4.36 -11.76 12.05
N SER A 140 3.43 -12.66 11.78
CA SER A 140 3.60 -14.11 11.91
C SER A 140 3.20 -14.79 10.61
N MET A 141 4.06 -15.69 10.13
CA MET A 141 3.79 -16.55 8.98
C MET A 141 3.77 -18.00 9.46
N ASP A 142 2.62 -18.64 9.32
CA ASP A 142 2.43 -20.07 9.56
C ASP A 142 2.74 -20.81 8.25
N LEU A 143 3.83 -21.56 8.25
CA LEU A 143 4.35 -22.26 7.08
C LEU A 143 3.55 -23.55 6.79
N VAL A 144 2.97 -24.16 7.82
CA VAL A 144 2.18 -25.40 7.71
C VAL A 144 0.83 -25.09 7.09
N ASN A 145 0.10 -24.12 7.65
CA ASN A 145 -1.21 -23.72 7.17
C ASN A 145 -1.15 -22.73 6.01
N ARG A 146 0.05 -22.21 5.69
CA ARG A 146 0.29 -21.19 4.67
C ARG A 146 -0.57 -19.95 4.91
N LEU A 147 -0.48 -19.42 6.12
CA LEU A 147 -1.24 -18.26 6.58
C LEU A 147 -0.30 -17.16 7.04
N ALA A 148 -0.70 -15.91 6.83
CA ALA A 148 -0.02 -14.76 7.39
C ALA A 148 -0.99 -13.97 8.28
N SER A 149 -0.52 -13.60 9.46
CA SER A 149 -1.24 -12.78 10.42
C SER A 149 -0.36 -11.65 10.93
N SER A 150 -1.01 -10.62 11.47
CA SER A 150 -0.32 -9.51 12.11
C SER A 150 -1.05 -9.12 13.37
N VAL A 151 -0.33 -8.94 14.47
CA VAL A 151 -0.87 -8.40 15.71
C VAL A 151 -0.44 -6.94 15.82
N ILE A 152 -1.40 -6.05 16.05
CA ILE A 152 -1.15 -4.63 16.34
C ILE A 152 -1.52 -4.40 17.79
N ALA A 153 -0.57 -3.92 18.59
CA ALA A 153 -0.78 -3.57 19.98
C ALA A 153 -0.51 -2.07 20.22
N ALA A 154 -1.21 -1.48 21.18
CA ALA A 154 -0.94 -0.10 21.59
C ALA A 154 0.37 -0.01 22.39
N ILE A 155 1.11 1.10 22.22
CA ILE A 155 2.27 1.38 23.07
C ILE A 155 1.78 1.92 24.43
N PRO A 156 2.16 1.31 25.57
CA PRO A 156 1.60 1.63 26.90
C PRO A 156 1.72 3.09 27.35
N ASP A 157 2.75 3.82 26.91
CA ASP A 157 3.04 5.20 27.36
C ASP A 157 2.61 6.29 26.36
N ALA A 158 1.78 5.93 25.38
CA ALA A 158 1.31 6.88 24.39
C ALA A 158 -0.03 7.50 24.84
N ASP A 159 -0.03 8.34 25.88
CA ASP A 159 -1.23 9.03 26.43
C ASP A 159 -2.05 9.81 25.37
N LYS A 160 -1.44 10.08 24.21
CA LYS A 160 -2.07 10.77 23.06
C LYS A 160 -2.67 9.83 22.01
N CYS A 161 -2.42 8.52 22.10
CA CYS A 161 -2.79 7.54 21.10
C CYS A 161 -3.98 6.70 21.58
N LYS A 162 -5.15 6.89 20.95
CA LYS A 162 -6.36 6.10 21.20
C LYS A 162 -6.44 4.86 20.29
N GLU A 163 -5.33 4.15 20.14
CA GLU A 163 -5.29 2.94 19.32
C GLU A 163 -5.75 1.71 20.11
N GLN A 164 -6.57 0.87 19.50
CA GLN A 164 -7.03 -0.38 20.11
C GLN A 164 -6.26 -1.57 19.53
N PRO A 165 -5.86 -2.54 20.37
CA PRO A 165 -5.27 -3.78 19.89
C PRO A 165 -6.20 -4.51 18.92
N ARG A 166 -5.62 -5.09 17.86
CA ARG A 166 -6.35 -5.85 16.85
C ARG A 166 -5.45 -6.87 16.18
N THR A 167 -6.02 -8.00 15.75
CA THR A 167 -5.33 -8.96 14.89
C THR A 167 -5.82 -8.83 13.46
N LEU A 168 -4.88 -8.84 12.54
CA LEU A 168 -5.12 -8.87 11.11
C LEU A 168 -4.80 -10.25 10.56
N ARG A 169 -5.60 -10.70 9.61
CA ARG A 169 -5.31 -11.88 8.79
C ARG A 169 -5.16 -11.43 7.34
N LEU A 170 -4.19 -12.02 6.66
CA LEU A 170 -3.97 -11.75 5.25
C LEU A 170 -4.86 -12.69 4.45
N GLU A 171 -5.74 -12.13 3.62
CA GLU A 171 -6.70 -12.90 2.83
C GLU A 171 -6.81 -12.40 1.39
N SER A 172 -7.70 -13.02 0.60
CA SER A 172 -8.01 -12.54 -0.74
C SER A 172 -8.71 -11.19 -0.66
N GLY A 173 -8.37 -10.29 -1.57
CA GLY A 173 -8.98 -8.96 -1.65
C GLY A 173 -10.49 -8.98 -1.87
N ALA A 174 -11.01 -9.97 -2.61
CA ALA A 174 -12.45 -10.13 -2.82
C ALA A 174 -13.21 -10.45 -1.51
N LYS A 175 -12.64 -11.33 -0.69
CA LYS A 175 -13.20 -11.68 0.63
C LYS A 175 -13.09 -10.50 1.60
N ALA A 176 -11.91 -9.88 1.69
CA ALA A 176 -11.69 -8.69 2.52
C ALA A 176 -12.66 -7.55 2.18
N ARG A 177 -12.91 -7.30 0.88
CA ARG A 177 -13.88 -6.29 0.42
C ARG A 177 -15.32 -6.63 0.79
N THR A 178 -15.73 -7.88 0.59
CA THR A 178 -17.11 -8.33 0.88
C THR A 178 -17.40 -8.22 2.38
N ASP A 179 -16.47 -8.66 3.21
CA ASP A 179 -16.61 -8.60 4.67
C ASP A 179 -16.60 -7.15 5.18
N ALA A 180 -15.76 -6.28 4.61
CA ALA A 180 -15.77 -4.85 4.93
C ALA A 180 -17.12 -4.20 4.61
N LEU A 181 -17.71 -4.51 3.45
CA LEU A 181 -19.04 -4.00 3.07
C LEU A 181 -20.16 -4.53 3.97
N HIS A 182 -20.07 -5.77 4.45
CA HIS A 182 -21.06 -6.33 5.36
C HIS A 182 -20.98 -5.69 6.75
N LYS A 183 -19.78 -5.41 7.26
CA LYS A 183 -19.56 -4.80 8.58
C LYS A 183 -19.83 -3.29 8.63
N ALA A 184 -19.90 -2.62 7.48
CA ALA A 184 -20.20 -1.20 7.36
C ALA A 184 -21.71 -0.88 7.35
N LYS A 185 -22.57 -1.90 7.33
CA LYS A 185 -24.03 -1.77 7.45
C LYS A 185 -24.48 -2.02 8.89
#